data_AF-A0A950DLV9-F1
#
_entry.id   AF-A0A950DLV9-F1
#
_cell.length_a   1.000
_cell.length_b   1.000
_cell.length_c   1.000
_cell.angle_alpha   90.00
_cell.angle_beta   90.00
_cell.angle_gamma   90.00
#
_symmetry.space_group_name_H-M   'P 1'
#
loop_
_entity.id
_entity.type
_entity.pdbx_description
1 polymer ?
#
loop_
_entity_poly.entity_id
_entity_poly.type
_entity_poly.pdbx_seq_one_letter_code
_entity_poly.pdbx_strand_id
1 'polypeptide(L)'
;MSWIESRTPQCREVVKLLSQSMDAKLPTKTWIKLRFHYLTCAWCERYEKHLHVLRKVSSALPEHVDDCCSETLSESSKERLKQALRENA
;
A
#
# COMPACT_ATOMS: atom_id res chain seq x y z
N MET A 1 8.77 -10.14 28.12
CA MET A 1 8.71 -8.66 28.09
C MET A 1 7.34 -8.25 27.53
N SER A 2 6.27 -8.30 28.35
CA SER A 2 4.86 -8.30 27.90
C SER A 2 4.01 -7.20 28.54
N TRP A 3 4.47 -5.95 28.54
CA TRP A 3 3.75 -4.82 29.17
C TRP A 3 3.51 -3.62 28.24
N ILE A 4 3.97 -3.65 26.98
CA ILE A 4 3.80 -2.55 26.01
C ILE A 4 2.58 -2.77 25.08
N GLU A 5 1.98 -3.97 25.10
CA GLU A 5 0.87 -4.37 24.23
C GLU A 5 -0.46 -3.63 24.46
N SER A 6 -0.64 -2.92 25.58
CA SER A 6 -1.96 -2.37 25.97
C SER A 6 -2.27 -0.95 25.47
N ARG A 7 -1.28 -0.20 24.97
CA ARG A 7 -1.48 1.22 24.57
C ARG A 7 -1.12 1.54 23.12
N THR A 8 -0.28 0.74 22.49
CA THR A 8 0.13 0.90 21.09
C THR A 8 -0.30 -0.30 20.26
N PRO A 9 -0.74 -0.11 19.00
CA PRO A 9 -1.10 -1.21 18.12
C PRO A 9 0.05 -2.19 17.98
N GLN A 10 -0.26 -3.47 17.80
CA GLN A 10 0.77 -4.49 17.62
C GLN A 10 1.54 -4.26 16.32
N CYS A 11 2.80 -4.69 16.23
CA CYS A 11 3.62 -4.54 15.02
C CYS A 11 2.90 -5.06 13.75
N ARG A 12 2.13 -6.15 13.87
CA ARG A 12 1.30 -6.69 12.77
C ARG A 12 0.22 -5.72 12.31
N GLU A 13 -0.46 -5.07 13.24
CA GLU A 13 -1.48 -4.07 12.93
C GLU A 13 -0.85 -2.82 12.32
N VAL A 14 0.31 -2.41 12.82
CA VAL A 14 1.10 -1.29 12.27
C VAL A 14 1.46 -1.54 10.81
N VAL A 15 1.96 -2.74 10.48
CA VAL A 15 2.27 -3.14 9.10
C VAL A 15 1.00 -3.15 8.23
N LYS A 16 -0.12 -3.65 8.75
CA LYS A 16 -1.40 -3.68 8.03
C LYS A 16 -1.92 -2.27 7.74
N LEU A 17 -1.89 -1.39 8.73
CA LEU A 17 -2.26 0.02 8.59
C LEU A 17 -1.35 0.73 7.59
N LEU A 18 -0.06 0.46 7.65
CA LEU A 18 0.91 1.04 6.74
C LEU A 18 0.67 0.58 5.30
N SER A 19 0.35 -0.69 5.06
CA SER A 19 -0.08 -1.17 3.74
C SER A 19 -1.37 -0.45 3.28
N GLN A 20 -2.37 -0.35 4.16
CA GLN A 20 -3.61 0.38 3.84
C GLN A 20 -3.35 1.86 3.52
N SER A 21 -2.34 2.48 4.13
CA SER A 21 -1.92 3.86 3.83
C SER A 21 -1.37 4.05 2.44
N MET A 22 -0.88 2.97 1.81
CA MET A 22 -0.45 2.99 0.42
C MET A 22 -1.65 3.07 -0.53
N ASP A 23 -2.73 2.35 -0.23
CA ASP A 23 -3.89 2.30 -1.13
C ASP A 23 -4.87 3.45 -0.88
N ALA A 24 -5.04 3.86 0.38
CA ALA A 24 -6.00 4.88 0.79
C ALA A 24 -5.44 5.84 1.85
N LYS A 25 -5.96 7.07 1.90
CA LYS A 25 -5.57 8.04 2.94
C LYS A 25 -6.02 7.55 4.32
N LEU A 26 -5.08 7.25 5.20
CA LEU A 26 -5.40 6.92 6.59
C LEU A 26 -5.94 8.13 7.36
N PRO A 27 -6.84 7.91 8.35
CA PRO A 27 -7.25 8.94 9.30
C PRO A 27 -6.04 9.49 10.10
N THR A 28 -6.00 10.80 10.32
CA THR A 28 -4.90 11.49 11.06
C THR A 28 -4.68 10.95 12.48
N LYS A 29 -5.74 10.49 13.15
CA LYS A 29 -5.65 9.82 14.47
C LYS A 29 -4.81 8.54 14.44
N THR A 30 -4.84 7.81 13.32
CA THR A 30 -4.07 6.58 13.13
C THR A 30 -2.58 6.89 12.98
N TRP A 31 -2.24 7.97 12.27
CA TRP A 31 -0.87 8.45 12.14
C TRP A 31 -0.24 8.83 13.48
N ILE A 32 -1.00 9.45 14.38
CA ILE A 32 -0.54 9.75 15.75
C ILE A 32 -0.19 8.46 16.50
N LYS A 33 -1.06 7.44 16.42
CA LYS A 33 -0.82 6.13 17.06
C LYS A 33 0.43 5.41 16.49
N LEU A 34 0.62 5.47 15.17
CA LEU A 34 1.81 4.91 14.51
C LEU A 34 3.09 5.60 14.99
N ARG A 35 3.06 6.94 15.12
CA ARG A 35 4.21 7.71 15.60
C ARG A 35 4.60 7.35 17.03
N PHE A 36 3.63 7.10 17.92
CA PHE A 36 3.91 6.56 19.25
C PHE A 36 4.55 5.17 19.20
N HIS A 37 4.08 4.29 18.31
CA HIS A 37 4.66 2.96 18.15
C HIS A 37 6.13 3.01 17.67
N TYR A 38 6.46 3.90 16.73
CA TYR A 38 7.83 4.08 16.24
C TYR A 38 8.83 4.49 17.32
N LEU A 39 8.39 5.24 18.35
CA LEU A 39 9.25 5.58 19.50
C LEU A 39 9.67 4.34 20.31
N THR A 40 8.87 3.28 20.27
CA THR A 40 9.11 2.02 21.00
C THR A 40 9.64 0.90 20.12
N CYS A 41 9.52 1.03 18.79
CA CYS A 41 9.85 0.00 17.82
C CYS A 41 10.53 0.58 16.58
N ALA A 42 11.86 0.60 16.60
CA ALA A 42 12.69 1.06 15.48
C ALA A 42 12.53 0.20 14.21
N TRP A 43 12.12 -1.07 14.35
CA TRP A 43 11.90 -1.98 13.22
C TRP A 43 10.71 -1.54 12.36
N CYS A 44 9.61 -1.14 13.00
CA CYS A 44 8.43 -0.65 12.30
C CYS A 44 8.70 0.70 11.63
N GLU A 45 9.54 1.55 12.23
CA GLU A 45 9.98 2.80 11.61
C GLU A 45 10.84 2.54 10.36
N ARG A 46 11.78 1.58 10.44
CA ARG A 46 12.59 1.18 9.28
C ARG A 46 11.73 0.60 8.16
N TYR A 47 10.76 -0.24 8.51
CA TYR A 47 9.84 -0.84 7.56
C TYR A 47 9.00 0.22 6.82
N GLU A 48 8.50 1.25 7.52
CA GLU A 48 7.84 2.41 6.90
C GLU A 48 8.71 3.07 5.82
N LYS A 49 9.97 3.37 6.17
CA LYS A 49 10.92 4.00 5.23
C LYS A 49 11.13 3.14 3.99
N HIS A 50 11.32 1.82 4.17
CA HIS A 50 11.48 0.89 3.05
C HIS A 50 10.26 0.87 2.15
N LEU A 51 9.06 0.80 2.75
CA LEU A 51 7.82 0.75 2.00
C LEU A 51 7.56 2.04 1.21
N HIS A 52 7.91 3.19 1.78
CA HIS A 52 7.80 4.47 1.09
C HIS A 52 8.79 4.59 -0.08
N VAL A 53 10.03 4.11 0.09
CA VAL A 53 11.01 4.04 -1.01
C VAL A 53 10.49 3.13 -2.13
N LEU A 54 10.00 1.94 -1.79
CA LEU A 54 9.43 1.01 -2.77
C LEU A 54 8.27 1.66 -3.53
N ARG A 55 7.37 2.35 -2.82
CA ARG A 55 6.27 3.08 -3.45
C ARG A 55 6.78 4.16 -4.39
N LYS A 56 7.74 4.98 -3.94
CA LYS A 56 8.33 6.04 -4.74
C LYS A 56 8.96 5.49 -6.02
N VAL A 57 9.71 4.40 -5.93
CA VAL A 57 10.31 3.73 -7.10
C VAL A 57 9.22 3.18 -8.02
N SER A 58 8.19 2.51 -7.48
CA SER A 58 7.07 2.00 -8.30
C SER A 58 6.29 3.10 -9.01
N SER A 59 6.09 4.25 -8.35
CA SER A 59 5.41 5.41 -8.93
C SER A 59 6.29 6.24 -9.85
N ALA A 60 7.61 6.08 -9.80
CA ALA A 60 8.58 6.69 -10.71
C ALA A 60 8.91 5.82 -11.94
N LEU A 61 8.39 4.59 -11.99
CA LEU A 61 8.44 3.72 -13.15
C LEU A 61 7.54 4.09 -14.37
N PRO A 62 6.76 5.20 -14.45
CA PRO A 62 5.99 5.53 -15.65
C PRO A 62 6.82 5.83 -16.91
N GLU A 63 8.08 6.25 -16.77
CA GLU A 63 8.86 6.69 -17.94
C GLU A 63 9.39 5.55 -18.82
N HIS A 64 9.33 4.29 -18.38
CA HIS A 64 9.86 3.15 -19.17
C HIS A 64 8.89 1.97 -19.34
N VAL A 65 7.71 1.99 -18.71
CA VAL A 65 6.70 0.92 -18.88
C VAL A 65 5.92 1.03 -20.20
N ASP A 66 5.80 2.25 -20.75
CA ASP A 66 5.21 2.45 -22.08
C ASP A 66 6.05 1.76 -23.17
N ASP A 67 7.37 1.77 -22.99
CA ASP A 67 8.34 1.15 -23.91
C ASP A 67 8.46 -0.38 -23.71
N CYS A 68 8.24 -0.90 -22.49
CA CYS A 68 8.33 -2.34 -22.22
C CYS A 68 7.05 -3.13 -22.51
N CYS A 69 5.88 -2.49 -22.60
CA CYS A 69 4.60 -3.16 -22.86
C CYS A 69 3.69 -2.31 -23.75
N SER A 70 4.08 -2.11 -25.00
CA SER A 70 3.19 -1.62 -26.07
C SER A 70 2.20 -2.71 -26.57
N GLU A 71 1.92 -3.74 -25.76
CA GLU A 71 0.87 -4.71 -26.08
C GLU A 71 -0.43 -4.26 -25.41
N THR A 72 -1.18 -3.42 -26.12
CA THR A 72 -2.57 -3.15 -25.75
C THR A 72 -3.38 -4.44 -25.84
N LEU A 73 -4.32 -4.65 -24.91
CA LEU A 73 -5.26 -5.78 -24.98
C LEU A 73 -5.86 -5.90 -26.39
N SER A 74 -5.92 -7.12 -26.94
CA SER A 74 -6.59 -7.36 -28.21
C SER A 74 -8.06 -6.93 -28.14
N GLU A 75 -8.62 -6.44 -29.25
CA GLU A 75 -10.00 -5.95 -29.30
C GLU A 75 -11.02 -7.00 -28.83
N SER A 76 -10.79 -8.28 -29.15
CA SER A 76 -11.64 -9.38 -28.67
C SER A 76 -11.59 -9.55 -27.14
N SER A 77 -10.43 -9.32 -26.52
CA SER A 77 -10.29 -9.36 -25.05
C SER A 77 -10.97 -8.18 -24.39
N LYS A 78 -10.90 -6.99 -25.00
CA LYS A 78 -11.59 -5.79 -24.52
C LYS A 78 -13.12 -5.94 -24.57
N GLU A 79 -13.65 -6.47 -25.67
CA GLU A 79 -15.11 -6.66 -25.81
C GLU A 79 -15.66 -7.71 -24.81
N ARG A 80 -14.93 -8.81 -24.58
CA ARG A 80 -15.29 -9.79 -23.53
C ARG A 80 -15.34 -9.15 -22.14
N LEU A 81 -14.38 -8.29 -21.82
CA LEU A 81 -14.33 -7.56 -20.56
C LEU A 81 -15.48 -6.56 -20.41
N LYS A 82 -15.79 -5.80 -21.47
CA LYS A 82 -16.94 -4.87 -21.48
C LYS A 82 -18.26 -5.61 -21.29
N GLN A 83 -18.43 -6.76 -21.93
CA GLN A 83 -19.64 -7.55 -21.82
C GLN A 83 -19.82 -8.11 -20.40
N ALA A 84 -18.77 -8.70 -19.81
CA ALA A 84 -18.83 -9.22 -18.45
C ALA A 84 -19.14 -8.14 -17.39
N LEU A 85 -18.66 -6.91 -17.58
CA LEU A 85 -18.99 -5.77 -16.70
C LEU A 85 -20.43 -5.30 -16.83
N ARG A 86 -21.03 -5.40 -18.02
CA ARG A 86 -22.45 -5.08 -18.26
C ARG A 86 -23.39 -6.13 -17.69
N GLU A 87 -22.97 -7.39 -17.68
CA GLU A 87 -23.76 -8.52 -17.14
C GLU A 87 -23.73 -8.58 -15.59
N ASN A 88 -22.73 -7.97 -14.95
CA ASN A 88 -22.59 -7.91 -13.48
C ASN A 88 -23.01 -6.56 -12.85
N ALA A 89 -23.65 -5.67 -13.63
CA ALA A 89 -24.20 -4.39 -13.18
C ALA A 89 -25.71 -4.47 -12.97
#